data_AF-A0A7S1CWX9-F1
#
_entry.id   AF-A0A7S1CWX9-F1
#
_cell.length_a   1.000
_cell.length_b   1.000
_cell.length_c   1.000
_cell.angle_alpha   90.00
_cell.angle_beta   90.00
_cell.angle_gamma   90.00
#
_symmetry.space_group_name_H-M   'P 1'
#
loop_
_entity.id
_entity.type
_entity.pdbx_description
1 polymer ?
#
loop_
_entity_poly.entity_id
_entity_poly.type
_entity_poly.pdbx_seq_one_letter_code
_entity_poly.pdbx_strand_id
1 'polypeptide(L)'
;DHEVNTDFTYFLEEFLLFYKNLFLQPNNHNKNDNTNALPIPTTKCRIYMTGESHAGHYIPSMMDFILSRTSQNDRIRVDIQFAGAAIGNGWIDPYHQYAGADAAYAA
;
A
#
# COMPACT_ATOMS: atom_id res chain seq x y z
N ASP A 1 9.23 -10.04 -1.81
CA ASP A 1 8.11 -11.00 -1.74
C ASP A 1 6.98 -10.68 -2.70
N HIS A 2 7.02 -11.21 -3.92
CA HIS A 2 5.93 -11.01 -4.90
C HIS A 2 4.61 -11.64 -4.43
N GLU A 3 4.64 -12.86 -3.90
CA GLU A 3 3.46 -13.59 -3.42
C GLU A 3 2.79 -12.84 -2.27
N VAL A 4 3.54 -12.45 -1.24
CA VAL A 4 3.01 -11.69 -0.10
C VAL A 4 2.39 -10.36 -0.55
N ASN A 5 3.05 -9.62 -1.45
CA ASN A 5 2.49 -8.37 -1.98
C ASN A 5 1.19 -8.62 -2.76
N THR A 6 1.15 -9.69 -3.56
CA THR A 6 -0.02 -10.07 -4.35
C THR A 6 -1.20 -10.41 -3.45
N ASP A 7 -1.00 -11.32 -2.50
CA ASP A 7 -2.03 -11.79 -1.58
C ASP A 7 -2.55 -10.66 -0.69
N PHE A 8 -1.64 -9.82 -0.17
CA PHE A 8 -2.03 -8.66 0.61
C PHE A 8 -2.86 -7.67 -0.21
N THR A 9 -2.48 -7.44 -1.47
CA THR A 9 -3.25 -6.56 -2.37
C THR A 9 -4.65 -7.11 -2.61
N TYR A 10 -4.78 -8.42 -2.89
CA TYR A 10 -6.07 -9.06 -3.05
C TYR A 10 -6.93 -8.95 -1.79
N PHE A 11 -6.35 -9.25 -0.63
CA PHE A 11 -7.03 -9.12 0.66
C PHE A 11 -7.54 -7.68 0.86
N LEU A 12 -6.69 -6.68 0.63
CA LEU A 12 -7.04 -5.27 0.84
C LEU A 12 -8.15 -4.83 -0.12
N GLU A 13 -8.07 -5.19 -1.40
CA GLU A 13 -9.13 -4.89 -2.38
C GLU A 13 -10.46 -5.55 -1.98
N GLU A 14 -10.45 -6.84 -1.64
CA GLU A 14 -11.66 -7.56 -1.21
C GLU A 14 -12.27 -6.95 0.05
N PHE A 15 -11.45 -6.60 1.04
CA PHE A 15 -11.91 -5.92 2.24
C PHE A 15 -12.59 -4.58 1.92
N LEU A 16 -11.96 -3.76 1.08
CA LEU A 16 -12.49 -2.45 0.70
C LEU A 16 -13.78 -2.58 -0.11
N LEU A 17 -13.88 -3.56 -1.01
CA LEU A 17 -15.07 -3.82 -1.81
C LEU A 17 -16.21 -4.39 -0.98
N PHE A 18 -15.92 -5.29 -0.04
CA PHE A 18 -16.91 -5.83 0.89
C PHE A 18 -17.54 -4.71 1.73
N TYR A 19 -16.73 -3.78 2.23
CA TYR A 19 -17.18 -2.61 2.99
C TYR A 19 -17.28 -1.33 2.15
N LYS A 20 -17.59 -1.44 0.85
CA LYS A 20 -17.57 -0.30 -0.09
C LYS A 20 -18.35 0.92 0.37
N ASN A 21 -19.50 0.71 1.01
CA ASN A 21 -20.36 1.80 1.48
C ASN A 21 -19.70 2.63 2.59
N LEU A 22 -18.77 2.04 3.33
CA LEU A 22 -18.03 2.69 4.39
C LEU A 22 -16.78 3.39 3.84
N PHE A 23 -15.97 2.69 3.04
CA PHE A 23 -14.63 3.13 2.67
C PHE A 23 -14.46 3.71 1.27
N LEU A 24 -15.40 3.44 0.34
CA LEU A 24 -15.24 3.78 -1.07
C LEU A 24 -16.24 4.83 -1.55
N GLN A 25 -15.83 5.63 -2.53
CA GLN A 25 -16.65 6.59 -3.24
C GLN A 25 -16.42 6.47 -4.76
N PRO A 26 -17.38 6.92 -5.59
CA PRO A 26 -17.18 6.99 -7.03
C PRO A 26 -15.97 7.85 -7.38
N ASN A 27 -15.09 7.36 -8.26
CA ASN A 27 -13.99 8.15 -8.78
C ASN A 27 -14.48 8.99 -9.98
N ASN A 28 -14.82 10.26 -9.70
CA ASN A 28 -15.34 11.18 -10.72
C ASN A 28 -14.25 11.80 -11.62
N HIS A 29 -12.96 11.50 -11.38
CA HIS A 29 -11.85 12.05 -12.16
C HIS A 29 -11.62 11.33 -13.50
N ASN A 30 -12.07 10.07 -13.65
CA ASN A 30 -11.96 9.30 -14.90
C ASN A 30 -13.23 9.39 -15.76
N LYS A 31 -13.66 10.62 -16.11
CA LYS A 31 -14.87 10.86 -16.91
C LYS A 31 -14.62 10.96 -18.42
N ASN A 32 -13.41 10.65 -18.89
CA ASN A 32 -12.97 10.83 -20.28
C ASN A 32 -12.69 9.53 -21.03
N ASP A 33 -13.28 8.39 -20.61
CA ASP A 33 -13.22 7.18 -21.42
C ASP A 33 -14.59 6.82 -21.96
N ASN A 34 -14.65 6.78 -23.28
CA ASN A 34 -15.77 6.48 -24.17
C ASN A 34 -16.22 5.02 -24.04
N THR A 35 -15.96 4.39 -22.89
CA THR A 35 -16.18 3.00 -22.59
C THR A 35 -17.34 2.91 -21.61
N ASN A 36 -18.28 2.00 -21.85
CA ASN A 36 -19.38 1.70 -20.92
C ASN A 36 -18.89 1.00 -19.62
N ALA A 37 -17.61 1.15 -19.26
CA ALA A 37 -17.01 0.54 -18.09
C ALA A 37 -17.43 1.33 -16.83
N LEU A 38 -17.78 0.60 -15.77
CA LEU A 38 -18.03 1.23 -14.47
C LEU A 38 -16.75 1.95 -14.01
N PRO A 39 -16.84 3.17 -13.47
CA PRO A 39 -15.68 3.87 -12.92
C PRO A 39 -15.11 3.07 -11.74
N ILE A 40 -13.79 2.90 -11.71
CA ILE A 40 -13.07 2.26 -10.61
C ILE A 40 -13.29 3.11 -9.34
N PRO A 41 -13.87 2.56 -8.26
CA PRO A 41 -14.10 3.33 -7.03
C PRO A 41 -12.76 3.70 -6.36
N THR A 42 -12.75 4.84 -5.69
CA THR A 42 -11.57 5.34 -4.95
C THR A 42 -11.85 5.39 -3.45
N THR A 43 -10.82 5.30 -2.62
CA THR A 43 -10.99 5.39 -1.16
C THR A 43 -11.44 6.79 -0.73
N LYS A 44 -12.42 6.89 0.17
CA LYS A 44 -12.96 8.17 0.67
C LYS A 44 -11.94 9.02 1.41
N CYS A 45 -11.03 8.36 2.11
CA CYS A 45 -9.97 9.00 2.88
C CYS A 45 -8.61 8.50 2.41
N ARG A 46 -7.57 9.25 2.79
CA ARG A 46 -6.19 8.87 2.50
C ARG A 46 -5.74 7.76 3.45
N ILE A 47 -5.07 6.74 2.91
CA ILE A 47 -4.55 5.61 3.66
C ILE A 47 -3.12 5.88 4.11
N TYR A 48 -2.83 5.54 5.37
CA TYR A 48 -1.49 5.53 5.93
C TYR A 48 -1.16 4.10 6.35
N MET A 49 0.01 3.60 5.95
CA MET A 49 0.50 2.30 6.42
C MET A 49 1.45 2.50 7.61
N THR A 50 1.19 1.80 8.71
CA THR A 50 2.03 1.87 9.89
C THR A 50 2.38 0.48 10.40
N GLY A 51 3.59 0.31 10.92
CA GLY A 51 4.02 -0.97 11.49
C GLY A 51 5.38 -0.86 12.16
N GLU A 52 5.84 -1.98 12.71
CA GLU A 52 7.14 -2.05 13.40
C GLU A 52 7.98 -3.26 12.99
N SER A 53 9.25 -3.27 13.37
CA SER A 53 10.14 -4.42 13.20
C SER A 53 10.22 -4.85 11.72
N HIS A 54 9.82 -6.08 11.38
CA HIS A 54 9.88 -6.59 10.01
C HIS A 54 8.92 -5.85 9.04
N ALA A 55 8.03 -4.99 9.54
CA ALA A 55 7.26 -4.07 8.70
C ALA A 55 8.15 -3.10 7.91
N GLY A 56 9.41 -2.90 8.33
CA GLY A 56 10.43 -2.20 7.55
C GLY A 56 10.69 -2.82 6.17
N HIS A 57 10.48 -4.13 6.03
CA HIS A 57 10.52 -4.82 4.74
C HIS A 57 9.18 -4.75 4.01
N TYR A 58 8.08 -5.03 4.73
CA TYR A 58 6.76 -5.20 4.11
C TYR A 58 6.11 -3.91 3.64
N ILE A 59 6.10 -2.85 4.46
CA ILE A 59 5.35 -1.62 4.12
C ILE A 59 5.86 -0.98 2.82
N PRO A 60 7.18 -0.75 2.64
CA PRO A 60 7.67 -0.20 1.38
C PRO A 60 7.37 -1.12 0.19
N SER A 61 7.57 -2.44 0.36
CA SER A 61 7.34 -3.45 -0.69
C SER A 61 5.87 -3.48 -1.14
N MET A 62 4.93 -3.51 -0.21
CA MET A 62 3.49 -3.58 -0.51
C MET A 62 2.97 -2.27 -1.12
N MET A 63 3.38 -1.12 -0.59
CA MET A 63 2.97 0.18 -1.14
C MET A 63 3.46 0.37 -2.58
N ASP A 64 4.73 0.05 -2.85
CA ASP A 64 5.31 0.13 -4.20
C ASP A 64 4.58 -0.80 -5.18
N PHE A 65 4.27 -2.01 -4.74
CA PHE A 65 3.50 -2.96 -5.55
C PHE A 65 2.08 -2.45 -5.89
N ILE A 66 1.34 -1.89 -4.93
CA ILE A 66 -0.01 -1.38 -5.19
C ILE A 66 0.02 -0.13 -6.09
N LEU A 67 0.98 0.77 -5.86
CA LEU A 67 1.14 1.99 -6.66
C LEU A 67 1.57 1.67 -8.10
N SER A 68 2.50 0.74 -8.30
CA SER A 68 2.98 0.35 -9.62
C SER A 68 1.87 -0.28 -10.47
N ARG A 69 1.00 -1.13 -9.90
CA ARG A 69 -0.16 -1.69 -10.61
C ARG A 69 -1.12 -0.62 -11.11
N THR A 70 -1.36 0.42 -10.31
CA THR A 70 -2.17 1.57 -10.72
C THR A 70 -1.54 2.30 -11.91
N SER A 71 -0.22 2.47 -11.92
CA SER A 71 0.50 3.15 -13.01
C SER A 71 0.57 2.35 -14.32
N GLN A 72 0.57 1.01 -14.24
CA GLN A 72 0.73 0.11 -15.38
C GLN A 72 -0.58 -0.22 -16.08
N ASN A 73 -1.70 0.38 -15.66
CA ASN A 73 -3.03 0.09 -16.19
C ASN A 73 -3.42 -1.40 -16.06
N ASP A 74 -2.89 -2.04 -15.02
CA ASP A 74 -3.34 -3.36 -14.60
C ASP A 74 -4.84 -3.32 -14.27
N ARG A 75 -5.47 -4.50 -14.22
CA ARG A 75 -6.87 -4.65 -13.79
C ARG A 75 -7.03 -4.35 -12.29
N ILE A 76 -6.86 -3.09 -11.91
CA ILE A 76 -7.11 -2.58 -10.56
C ILE A 76 -8.63 -2.51 -10.33
N ARG A 77 -9.05 -2.88 -9.12
CA ARG A 77 -10.48 -2.89 -8.76
C ARG A 77 -10.87 -1.75 -7.85
N VAL A 78 -9.89 -1.19 -7.16
CA VAL A 78 -10.03 -0.04 -6.26
C VAL A 78 -8.82 0.87 -6.45
N ASP A 79 -9.07 2.15 -6.60
CA ASP A 79 -8.04 3.19 -6.54
C ASP A 79 -7.74 3.53 -5.06
N ILE A 80 -6.60 3.06 -4.57
CA ILE A 80 -6.21 3.20 -3.16
C ILE A 80 -5.34 4.44 -2.98
N GLN A 81 -5.87 5.43 -2.26
CA GLN A 81 -5.22 6.74 -2.11
C GLN A 81 -4.28 6.78 -0.91
N PHE A 82 -3.03 6.35 -1.09
CA PHE A 82 -2.01 6.49 -0.05
C PHE A 82 -1.59 7.95 0.19
N ALA A 83 -1.39 8.31 1.46
CA ALA A 83 -0.77 9.59 1.85
C ALA A 83 0.61 9.45 2.50
N GLY A 84 0.94 8.28 3.06
CA GLY A 84 2.27 8.06 3.62
C GLY A 84 2.39 6.77 4.42
N ALA A 85 3.56 6.61 5.04
CA ALA A 85 3.86 5.49 5.90
C ALA A 85 4.65 5.93 7.14
N ALA A 86 4.52 5.18 8.22
CA ALA A 86 5.36 5.32 9.42
C ALA A 86 5.82 3.95 9.91
N ILE A 87 7.13 3.78 10.10
CA ILE A 87 7.74 2.50 10.45
C ILE A 87 8.54 2.69 11.75
N GLY A 88 8.12 2.03 12.82
CA GLY A 88 8.82 2.04 14.11
C GLY A 88 9.89 0.94 14.18
N ASN A 89 11.13 1.29 14.52
CA ASN A 89 12.24 0.32 14.69
C ASN A 89 12.31 -0.73 13.55
N GLY A 90 12.10 -0.27 12.31
CA GLY A 90 11.96 -1.15 11.17
C GLY A 90 13.26 -1.82 10.78
N TRP A 91 13.23 -3.09 10.41
CA TRP A 91 14.33 -3.76 9.70
C TRP A 91 14.23 -3.42 8.21
N ILE A 92 14.99 -2.43 7.77
CA ILE A 92 14.91 -1.78 6.45
C ILE A 92 16.22 -1.97 5.68
N ASP A 93 17.36 -1.77 6.34
CA ASP A 93 18.69 -1.92 5.79
C ASP A 93 19.57 -2.74 6.74
N PRO A 94 19.62 -4.07 6.54
CA PRO A 94 20.39 -4.96 7.40
C PRO A 94 21.86 -4.55 7.51
N TYR A 95 22.48 -4.12 6.40
CA TYR A 95 23.90 -3.81 6.37
C TYR A 95 24.25 -2.67 7.33
N HIS A 96 23.45 -1.60 7.33
CA HIS A 96 23.66 -0.45 8.21
C HIS A 96 23.11 -0.65 9.63
N GLN A 97 22.16 -1.57 9.82
CA GLN A 97 21.53 -1.81 11.14
C GLN A 97 22.25 -2.82 12.02
N TYR A 98 23.11 -3.67 11.46
CA TYR A 98 23.89 -4.66 12.24
C TYR A 98 25.19 -4.11 12.83
N ALA A 99 25.47 -2.81 12.74
CA ALA A 99 26.50 -2.12 13.51
C ALA A 99 26.13 -1.95 15.00
N GLY A 100 25.52 -2.98 15.61
CA GLY A 100 25.01 -2.94 16.98
C GLY A 100 26.10 -2.73 18.03
N ALA A 101 27.37 -3.01 17.70
CA ALA A 101 28.50 -2.77 18.59
C ALA A 101 28.70 -1.27 18.88
N ASP A 102 28.56 -0.41 17.87
CA ASP A 102 28.70 1.05 18.06
C ASP A 102 27.53 1.62 18.86
N ALA A 103 26.31 1.10 18.61
CA ALA A 103 25.12 1.46 19.39
C ALA A 103 25.22 1.00 20.85
N ALA A 104 25.78 -0.19 21.10
CA ALA A 104 25.97 -0.73 22.45
C ALA A 104 27.12 -0.05 23.22
N TYR A 105 28.16 0.39 22.53
CA TYR A 105 29.31 1.08 23.13
C TYR A 105 28.98 2.52 23.55
N ALA A 106 28.06 3.19 22.84
CA ALA A 106 27.64 4.55 23.13
C ALA A 106 26.55 4.68 24.22
N ALA A 107 26.15 3.56 24.85
CA ALA A 107 25.08 3.48 25.85
C ALA A 107 25.61 3.30 27.29
#